data_AF-A0A969Q126-F1
#
_entry.id   AF-A0A969Q126-F1
#
_cell.length_a   1.000
_cell.length_b   1.000
_cell.length_c   1.000
_cell.angle_alpha   90.00
_cell.angle_beta   90.00
_cell.angle_gamma   90.00
#
_symmetry.space_group_name_H-M   'P 1'
#
loop_
_entity.id
_entity.type
_entity.pdbx_description
1 polymer ?
#
loop_
_entity_poly.entity_id
_entity_poly.type
_entity_poly.pdbx_seq_one_letter_code
_entity_poly.pdbx_strand_id
1 'polypeptide(L)'
;MKNFQKVIAKTKKHRQKILKKLAFTQKKILTLAKSYRRQMLVRFITLEELYGDLPKLATNDSESISTTETLQMPFYFEAQHLQGDTYSLPPLYTITLSNFIFCARYNIILTQFRKIISNSISTQTDSEQFSFRALNFSRLSKLSGHYTLFRSHKNEYYHTIIDNLPRLYLLHQSEFRSLPEIRLLCAGEPTKVETFFLEKLLPDNVTPILVNEEELFQIEHLIFPSFLSRRYAGYLPPFYLKWFLEKVAPQRSSQKNKRIFISRVQTQRGQLRCILNEDELCETLKQYGFQKYVLEHLSIEEQIALFYDAEFVIGAHGAGLIKYLFFLQKTIRV
;
A
#
# COMPACT_ATOMS: atom_id res chain seq x y z
N MET A 1 21.41 7.36 -65.84
CA MET A 1 20.11 7.48 -65.14
C MET A 1 19.98 6.64 -63.86
N LYS A 2 20.39 5.35 -63.81
CA LYS A 2 20.24 4.47 -62.62
C LYS A 2 21.00 4.94 -61.35
N ASN A 3 22.17 5.58 -61.49
CA ASN A 3 22.93 6.10 -60.32
C ASN A 3 22.29 7.33 -59.66
N PHE A 4 21.64 8.20 -60.44
CA PHE A 4 21.00 9.41 -59.92
C PHE A 4 19.76 9.08 -59.07
N GLN A 5 18.95 8.09 -59.50
CA GLN A 5 17.81 7.61 -58.74
C GLN A 5 18.20 6.93 -57.41
N LYS A 6 19.32 6.19 -57.38
CA LYS A 6 19.86 5.59 -56.14
C LYS A 6 20.31 6.65 -55.13
N VAL A 7 20.96 7.72 -55.60
CA VAL A 7 21.37 8.84 -54.74
C VAL A 7 20.14 9.51 -54.14
N ILE A 8 19.15 9.89 -54.95
CA ILE A 8 17.91 10.53 -54.49
C ILE A 8 17.15 9.66 -53.47
N ALA A 9 17.06 8.34 -53.70
CA ALA A 9 16.43 7.41 -52.76
C ALA A 9 17.18 7.32 -51.42
N LYS A 10 18.52 7.33 -51.44
CA LYS A 10 19.36 7.34 -50.23
C LYS A 10 19.19 8.64 -49.45
N THR A 11 19.14 9.79 -50.13
CA THR A 11 18.91 11.10 -49.49
C THR A 11 17.51 11.20 -48.88
N LYS A 12 16.47 10.70 -49.57
CA LYS A 12 15.10 10.63 -49.02
C LYS A 12 15.04 9.75 -47.77
N LYS A 13 15.64 8.56 -47.80
CA LYS A 13 15.69 7.65 -46.63
C LYS A 13 16.45 8.26 -45.45
N HIS A 14 17.54 8.97 -45.71
CA HIS A 14 18.32 9.67 -44.69
C HIS A 14 17.52 10.83 -44.05
N ARG A 15 16.88 11.67 -44.87
CA ARG A 15 16.00 12.76 -44.40
C ARG A 15 14.84 12.23 -43.56
N GLN A 16 14.22 11.12 -43.97
CA GLN A 16 13.14 10.49 -43.22
C GLN A 16 13.61 9.93 -41.86
N LYS A 17 14.85 9.42 -41.77
CA LYS A 17 15.46 8.98 -40.51
C LYS A 17 15.75 10.15 -39.56
N ILE A 18 16.20 11.30 -40.09
CA ILE A 18 16.42 12.52 -39.31
C ILE A 18 15.10 13.07 -38.78
N LEU A 19 14.06 13.17 -39.63
CA LEU A 19 12.73 13.63 -39.22
C LEU A 19 12.11 12.75 -38.13
N LYS A 20 12.25 11.42 -38.23
CA LYS A 20 11.81 10.49 -37.16
C LYS A 20 12.57 10.70 -35.85
N LYS A 21 13.89 10.93 -35.91
CA LYS A 21 14.69 11.25 -34.70
C LYS A 21 14.26 12.58 -34.08
N LEU A 22 14.07 13.64 -34.87
CA LEU A 22 13.63 14.94 -34.40
C LEU A 22 12.24 14.87 -33.75
N ALA A 23 11.29 14.17 -34.37
CA ALA A 23 9.96 13.95 -33.80
C ALA A 23 10.00 13.17 -32.47
N PHE A 24 10.88 12.15 -32.38
CA PHE A 24 11.08 11.40 -31.14
C PHE A 24 11.69 12.27 -30.03
N THR A 25 12.69 13.08 -30.35
CA THR A 25 13.32 14.02 -29.40
C THR A 25 12.34 15.10 -28.96
N GLN A 26 11.57 15.69 -29.89
CA GLN A 26 10.54 16.68 -29.58
C GLN A 26 9.45 16.09 -28.68
N LYS A 27 9.01 14.86 -28.96
CA LYS A 27 8.07 14.13 -28.09
C LYS A 27 8.67 13.92 -26.69
N LYS A 28 9.93 13.53 -26.57
CA LYS A 28 10.63 13.41 -25.27
C LYS A 28 10.70 14.73 -24.52
N ILE A 29 11.08 15.82 -25.19
CA ILE A 29 11.16 17.17 -24.59
C ILE A 29 9.78 17.63 -24.11
N LEU A 30 8.74 17.44 -24.91
CA LEU A 30 7.36 17.78 -24.51
C LEU A 30 6.88 16.94 -23.33
N THR A 31 7.23 15.65 -23.27
CA THR A 31 6.93 14.78 -22.13
C THR A 31 7.66 15.27 -20.88
N LEU A 32 8.95 15.59 -20.97
CA LEU A 32 9.75 16.13 -19.88
C LEU A 32 9.22 17.49 -19.39
N ALA A 33 8.87 18.40 -20.30
CA ALA A 33 8.28 19.68 -19.95
C ALA A 33 6.90 19.54 -19.26
N LYS A 34 6.07 18.57 -19.71
CA LYS A 34 4.81 18.25 -19.05
C LYS A 34 5.02 17.65 -17.65
N SER A 35 5.99 16.75 -17.51
CA SER A 35 6.41 16.17 -16.22
C SER A 35 6.87 17.27 -15.25
N TYR A 36 7.81 18.12 -15.68
CA TYR A 36 8.33 19.23 -14.88
C TYR A 36 7.25 20.24 -14.49
N ARG A 37 6.34 20.58 -15.42
CA ARG A 37 5.20 21.46 -15.13
C ARG A 37 4.24 20.83 -14.12
N ARG A 38 4.00 19.51 -14.17
CA ARG A 38 3.18 18.80 -13.18
C ARG A 38 3.84 18.79 -11.80
N GLN A 39 5.15 18.54 -11.75
CA GLN A 39 5.94 18.59 -10.51
C GLN A 39 5.86 19.96 -9.82
N MET A 40 5.80 21.06 -10.58
CA MET A 40 5.61 22.39 -9.99
C MET A 40 4.20 22.67 -9.47
N LEU A 41 3.19 22.01 -10.04
CA LEU A 41 1.77 22.26 -9.76
C LEU A 41 1.21 21.40 -8.63
N VAL A 42 1.68 20.17 -8.50
CA VAL A 42 1.30 19.26 -7.41
C VAL A 42 2.36 19.34 -6.33
N ARG A 43 1.98 19.85 -5.16
CA ARG A 43 2.90 20.07 -4.04
C ARG A 43 2.57 19.17 -2.87
N PHE A 44 3.60 18.72 -2.18
CA PHE A 44 3.51 17.94 -0.96
C PHE A 44 3.90 18.81 0.23
N ILE A 45 3.36 18.48 1.39
CA ILE A 45 3.77 19.01 2.69
C ILE A 45 3.59 17.90 3.73
N THR A 46 4.40 17.91 4.77
CA THR A 46 4.24 17.03 5.94
C THR A 46 3.32 17.67 6.97
N LEU A 47 2.73 16.87 7.85
CA LEU A 47 2.01 17.37 9.02
C LEU A 47 2.97 18.10 9.96
N GLU A 48 4.20 17.63 10.06
CA GLU A 48 5.27 18.23 10.86
C GLU A 48 5.60 19.66 10.39
N GLU A 49 5.72 19.89 9.08
CA GLU A 49 5.94 21.24 8.53
C GLU A 49 4.74 22.17 8.71
N LEU A 50 3.52 21.63 8.72
CA LEU A 50 2.29 22.44 8.79
C LEU A 50 1.93 22.82 10.24
N TYR A 51 2.24 21.93 11.19
CA TYR A 51 1.68 21.94 12.53
C TYR A 51 2.67 21.42 13.58
N GLY A 52 3.92 21.90 13.54
CA GLY A 52 5.02 21.44 14.41
C GLY A 52 4.62 21.12 15.87
N ASP A 53 3.68 21.89 16.43
CA ASP A 53 3.23 21.79 17.83
C ASP A 53 1.76 21.33 18.04
N LEU A 54 1.04 20.86 17.00
CA LEU A 54 -0.34 20.40 17.25
C LEU A 54 -0.34 19.19 18.20
N PRO A 55 -1.31 19.11 19.12
CA PRO A 55 -1.41 18.01 20.06
C PRO A 55 -1.65 16.70 19.30
N LYS A 56 -0.63 15.86 19.28
CA LYS A 56 -0.69 14.49 18.82
C LYS A 56 -1.03 13.62 20.02
N LEU A 57 -2.06 12.80 19.88
CA LEU A 57 -2.31 11.73 20.84
C LEU A 57 -1.40 10.56 20.47
N ALA A 58 -0.18 10.63 21.00
CA ALA A 58 0.83 9.60 20.84
C ALA A 58 0.44 8.36 21.64
N THR A 59 0.80 7.18 21.13
CA THR A 59 0.81 5.98 21.98
C THR A 59 2.14 5.92 22.73
N ASN A 60 2.13 5.28 23.90
CA ASN A 60 3.36 4.93 24.62
C ASN A 60 4.09 3.75 23.96
N ASP A 61 3.56 3.23 22.84
CA ASP A 61 4.12 2.10 22.12
C ASP A 61 5.32 2.58 21.29
N SER A 62 6.51 2.37 21.83
CA SER A 62 7.78 2.50 21.11
C SER A 62 8.50 1.18 21.12
N GLU A 63 9.03 0.78 19.97
CA GLU A 63 9.82 -0.44 19.85
C GLU A 63 11.02 -0.19 18.94
N SER A 64 12.12 -0.84 19.28
CA SER A 64 13.32 -0.88 18.48
C SER A 64 13.85 -2.31 18.46
N ILE A 65 14.14 -2.83 17.27
CA ILE A 65 14.65 -4.19 17.09
C ILE A 65 16.02 -4.16 16.39
N SER A 66 16.85 -5.15 16.68
CA SER A 66 18.13 -5.33 15.99
C SER A 66 17.89 -5.74 14.53
N THR A 67 18.59 -5.08 13.62
CA THR A 67 18.57 -5.32 12.17
C THR A 67 19.98 -5.29 11.59
N THR A 68 20.96 -5.81 12.33
CA THR A 68 22.39 -5.88 11.95
C THR A 68 22.63 -6.46 10.56
N GLU A 69 21.78 -7.37 10.09
CA GLU A 69 21.84 -7.92 8.74
C GLU A 69 21.67 -6.84 7.65
N THR A 70 20.93 -5.77 7.93
CA THR A 70 20.64 -4.71 6.96
C THR A 70 21.85 -3.83 6.69
N LEU A 71 22.86 -3.80 7.56
CA LEU A 71 24.09 -3.03 7.35
C LEU A 71 24.79 -3.38 6.04
N GLN A 72 24.74 -4.65 5.64
CA GLN A 72 25.38 -5.17 4.44
C GLN A 72 24.40 -5.37 3.28
N MET A 73 23.11 -5.09 3.47
CA MET A 73 22.10 -5.27 2.43
C MET A 73 22.16 -4.12 1.41
N PRO A 74 22.10 -4.43 0.09
CA PRO A 74 22.03 -3.40 -0.93
C PRO A 74 20.60 -2.83 -0.99
N PHE A 75 20.37 -1.68 -0.37
CA PHE A 75 19.10 -0.95 -0.49
C PHE A 75 19.07 -0.07 -1.73
N TYR A 76 17.89 0.03 -2.34
CA TYR A 76 17.56 1.14 -3.24
C TYR A 76 17.62 2.46 -2.47
N PHE A 77 17.90 3.56 -3.17
CA PHE A 77 18.02 4.90 -2.59
C PHE A 77 16.84 5.23 -1.67
N GLU A 78 15.64 4.85 -2.07
CA GLU A 78 14.38 5.20 -1.41
C GLU A 78 14.11 4.36 -0.16
N ALA A 79 14.90 3.30 0.06
CA ALA A 79 14.87 2.44 1.23
C ALA A 79 16.15 2.54 2.08
N GLN A 80 17.11 3.42 1.72
CA GLN A 80 18.38 3.57 2.45
C GLN A 80 18.19 3.98 3.92
N HIS A 81 17.08 4.64 4.26
CA HIS A 81 16.75 4.97 5.65
C HIS A 81 16.48 3.74 6.54
N LEU A 82 16.40 2.54 5.96
CA LEU A 82 16.29 1.27 6.69
C LEU A 82 17.65 0.61 6.94
N GLN A 83 18.73 1.10 6.35
CA GLN A 83 20.06 0.56 6.56
C GLN A 83 20.58 0.98 7.94
N GLY A 84 20.72 0.02 8.85
CA GLY A 84 21.21 0.27 10.19
C GLY A 84 21.22 -0.98 11.04
N ASP A 85 22.00 -0.98 12.13
CA ASP A 85 22.00 -2.09 13.08
C ASP A 85 20.68 -2.22 13.87
N THR A 86 19.80 -1.22 13.75
CA THR A 86 18.57 -1.10 14.50
C THR A 86 17.44 -0.53 13.63
N TYR A 87 16.25 -1.10 13.73
CA TYR A 87 15.01 -0.53 13.20
C TYR A 87 14.14 -0.06 14.36
N SER A 88 13.73 1.22 14.34
CA SER A 88 12.77 1.77 15.28
C SER A 88 11.44 2.07 14.60
N LEU A 89 10.34 1.88 15.32
CA LEU A 89 9.00 2.23 14.83
C LEU A 89 8.91 3.71 14.39
N PRO A 90 8.03 4.03 13.42
CA PRO A 90 7.67 5.43 13.20
C PRO A 90 6.89 5.97 14.41
N PRO A 91 6.79 7.29 14.59
CA PRO A 91 5.89 7.87 15.59
C PRO A 91 4.46 7.38 15.38
N LEU A 92 3.91 6.74 16.41
CA LEU A 92 2.54 6.24 16.43
C LEU A 92 1.66 7.28 17.10
N TYR A 93 0.75 7.87 16.33
CA TYR A 93 -0.09 8.93 16.82
C TYR A 93 -1.40 9.02 16.08
N THR A 94 -2.38 9.62 16.74
CA THR A 94 -3.56 10.18 16.10
C THR A 94 -3.56 11.70 16.25
N ILE A 95 -4.16 12.38 15.27
CA ILE A 95 -4.34 13.82 15.30
C ILE A 95 -5.69 14.19 14.71
N THR A 96 -6.41 15.08 15.38
CA THR A 96 -7.68 15.62 14.87
C THR A 96 -7.39 16.87 14.05
N LEU A 97 -7.63 16.79 12.75
CA LEU A 97 -7.38 17.85 11.78
C LEU A 97 -8.70 18.52 11.41
N SER A 98 -8.77 19.85 11.56
CA SER A 98 -9.97 20.61 11.22
C SER A 98 -9.90 21.24 9.85
N ASN A 99 -11.00 21.13 9.08
CA ASN A 99 -11.16 21.71 7.75
C ASN A 99 -10.12 21.22 6.71
N PHE A 100 -9.75 19.94 6.79
CA PHE A 100 -8.92 19.27 5.78
C PHE A 100 -9.78 18.70 4.67
N ILE A 101 -9.16 18.41 3.53
CA ILE A 101 -9.89 17.93 2.35
C ILE A 101 -9.46 16.51 2.04
N PHE A 102 -10.40 15.57 2.07
CA PHE A 102 -10.19 14.23 1.55
C PHE A 102 -10.41 14.20 0.04
N CYS A 103 -9.41 13.72 -0.70
CA CYS A 103 -9.51 13.47 -2.12
C CYS A 103 -9.77 11.98 -2.33
N ALA A 104 -11.04 11.64 -2.56
CA ALA A 104 -11.52 10.26 -2.63
C ALA A 104 -10.81 9.48 -3.74
N ARG A 105 -10.65 10.08 -4.92
CA ARG A 105 -9.99 9.51 -6.11
C ARG A 105 -8.65 8.86 -5.81
N TYR A 106 -7.89 9.47 -4.91
CA TYR A 106 -6.53 9.07 -4.61
C TYR A 106 -6.36 8.57 -3.19
N ASN A 107 -7.41 8.53 -2.38
CA ASN A 107 -7.33 8.22 -0.94
C ASN A 107 -6.23 9.02 -0.22
N ILE A 108 -6.16 10.33 -0.49
CA ILE A 108 -5.16 11.24 0.13
C ILE A 108 -5.84 12.41 0.83
N ILE A 109 -5.11 13.01 1.75
CA ILE A 109 -5.51 14.24 2.43
C ILE A 109 -4.81 15.44 1.78
N LEU A 110 -5.58 16.51 1.60
CA LEU A 110 -5.12 17.79 1.12
C LEU A 110 -5.34 18.85 2.20
N THR A 111 -4.42 19.81 2.25
CA THR A 111 -4.64 21.10 2.91
C THR A 111 -5.75 21.89 2.20
N GLN A 112 -6.24 22.95 2.84
CA GLN A 112 -7.15 23.92 2.21
C GLN A 112 -6.56 24.55 0.94
N PHE A 113 -5.23 24.67 0.87
CA PHE A 113 -4.48 25.16 -0.28
C PHE A 113 -4.12 24.07 -1.30
N ARG A 114 -4.75 22.89 -1.23
CA ARG A 114 -4.60 21.78 -2.18
C ARG A 114 -3.20 21.17 -2.26
N LYS A 115 -2.35 21.41 -1.25
CA LYS A 115 -1.11 20.65 -1.04
C LYS A 115 -1.44 19.28 -0.46
N ILE A 116 -0.82 18.23 -0.98
CA ILE A 116 -0.96 16.84 -0.51
C ILE A 116 -0.24 16.67 0.82
N ILE A 117 -0.92 16.10 1.81
CA ILE A 117 -0.31 15.67 3.07
C ILE A 117 0.42 14.36 2.83
N SER A 118 1.75 14.42 2.78
CA SER A 118 2.60 13.27 2.49
C SER A 118 2.45 12.14 3.52
N ASN A 119 2.12 12.47 4.77
CA ASN A 119 1.82 11.49 5.83
C ASN A 119 0.61 10.62 5.50
N SER A 120 -0.30 11.04 4.61
CA SER A 120 -1.45 10.22 4.20
C SER A 120 -1.10 9.16 3.14
N ILE A 121 0.18 9.06 2.74
CA ILE A 121 0.65 8.14 1.70
C ILE A 121 1.66 7.16 2.30
N SER A 122 1.29 5.89 2.27
CA SER A 122 2.05 4.75 2.83
C SER A 122 3.31 4.37 2.05
N THR A 123 3.42 4.79 0.79
CA THR A 123 4.56 4.45 -0.08
C THR A 123 5.07 5.68 -0.80
N GLN A 124 6.23 5.58 -1.43
CA GLN A 124 6.71 6.65 -2.28
C GLN A 124 5.78 6.81 -3.49
N THR A 125 5.43 8.05 -3.78
CA THR A 125 4.55 8.37 -4.90
C THR A 125 5.00 9.69 -5.51
N ASP A 126 5.21 9.67 -6.82
CA ASP A 126 5.57 10.87 -7.58
C ASP A 126 4.36 11.76 -7.84
N SER A 127 4.60 13.06 -7.93
CA SER A 127 3.59 14.06 -8.30
C SER A 127 2.84 13.72 -9.59
N GLU A 128 3.48 12.97 -10.50
CA GLU A 128 2.90 12.61 -11.81
C GLU A 128 1.70 11.67 -11.72
N GLN A 129 1.56 10.95 -10.61
CA GLN A 129 0.43 10.06 -10.34
C GLN A 129 -0.84 10.84 -9.97
N PHE A 130 -0.71 12.14 -9.66
CA PHE A 130 -1.82 12.99 -9.26
C PHE A 130 -2.19 13.99 -10.35
N SER A 131 -3.47 14.01 -10.71
CA SER A 131 -4.01 15.00 -11.65
C SER A 131 -4.23 16.33 -10.94
N PHE A 132 -3.45 17.35 -11.32
CA PHE A 132 -3.66 18.72 -10.85
C PHE A 132 -5.14 19.17 -10.99
N ARG A 133 -5.81 18.75 -12.07
CA ARG A 133 -7.22 19.08 -12.30
C ARG A 133 -8.14 18.43 -11.27
N ALA A 134 -7.91 17.16 -10.95
CA ALA A 134 -8.70 16.46 -9.94
C ALA A 134 -8.49 17.05 -8.54
N LEU A 135 -7.26 17.46 -8.19
CA LEU A 135 -6.97 18.03 -6.88
C LEU A 135 -7.58 19.42 -6.66
N ASN A 136 -7.79 20.20 -7.73
CA ASN A 136 -8.16 21.62 -7.63
C ASN A 136 -9.56 21.94 -8.16
N PHE A 137 -10.09 21.15 -9.09
CA PHE A 137 -11.34 21.47 -9.81
C PHE A 137 -12.42 20.40 -9.70
N SER A 138 -12.18 19.31 -8.97
CA SER A 138 -13.26 18.39 -8.60
C SER A 138 -14.23 19.08 -7.64
N ARG A 139 -15.50 18.65 -7.68
CA ARG A 139 -16.56 19.17 -6.81
C ARG A 139 -16.14 19.02 -5.35
N LEU A 140 -16.30 20.09 -4.57
CA LEU A 140 -16.03 20.10 -3.14
C LEU A 140 -17.35 20.01 -2.36
N SER A 141 -17.53 18.92 -1.64
CA SER A 141 -18.66 18.68 -0.73
C SER A 141 -18.19 18.87 0.72
N LYS A 142 -19.05 19.36 1.61
CA LYS A 142 -18.73 19.55 3.03
C LYS A 142 -19.29 18.42 3.86
N LEU A 143 -18.50 17.93 4.80
CA LEU A 143 -18.81 16.83 5.69
C LEU A 143 -18.65 17.31 7.14
N SER A 144 -19.77 17.40 7.87
CA SER A 144 -19.82 17.83 9.27
C SER A 144 -19.78 16.63 10.22
N GLY A 145 -19.10 16.74 11.35
CA GLY A 145 -18.87 15.68 12.33
C GLY A 145 -17.48 15.02 12.24
N HIS A 146 -17.33 13.87 12.92
CA HIS A 146 -16.06 13.14 13.02
C HIS A 146 -15.93 12.09 11.92
N TYR A 147 -14.80 12.13 11.21
CA TYR A 147 -14.48 11.18 10.16
C TYR A 147 -13.06 10.65 10.34
N THR A 148 -12.81 9.46 9.80
CA THR A 148 -11.48 8.87 9.72
C THR A 148 -11.29 8.17 8.38
N LEU A 149 -10.07 7.70 8.12
CA LEU A 149 -9.70 6.98 6.92
C LEU A 149 -8.68 5.89 7.25
N PHE A 150 -8.71 4.82 6.47
CA PHE A 150 -7.72 3.75 6.57
C PHE A 150 -6.91 3.59 5.27
N ARG A 151 -7.58 3.73 4.11
CA ARG A 151 -6.95 3.63 2.79
C ARG A 151 -5.88 4.70 2.58
N SER A 152 -4.81 4.29 1.92
CA SER A 152 -3.77 5.13 1.33
C SER A 152 -3.92 5.14 -0.19
N HIS A 153 -3.11 5.93 -0.89
CA HIS A 153 -3.07 5.98 -2.35
C HIS A 153 -2.87 4.61 -3.01
N LYS A 154 -2.06 3.75 -2.39
CA LYS A 154 -1.97 2.34 -2.77
C LYS A 154 -2.78 1.49 -1.80
N ASN A 155 -3.54 0.56 -2.35
CA ASN A 155 -4.48 -0.27 -1.59
C ASN A 155 -4.70 -1.65 -2.23
N GLU A 156 -3.72 -2.15 -2.98
CA GLU A 156 -3.65 -3.57 -3.28
C GLU A 156 -3.36 -4.38 -2.01
N TYR A 157 -3.58 -5.69 -2.07
CA TYR A 157 -3.51 -6.61 -0.93
C TYR A 157 -2.31 -6.39 0.02
N TYR A 158 -1.12 -6.08 -0.51
CA TYR A 158 0.03 -5.76 0.34
C TYR A 158 -0.23 -4.54 1.21
N HIS A 159 -0.53 -3.42 0.57
CA HIS A 159 -0.75 -2.16 1.28
C HIS A 159 -2.02 -2.21 2.12
N THR A 160 -3.04 -2.97 1.73
CA THR A 160 -4.22 -3.21 2.59
C THR A 160 -3.81 -3.84 3.93
N ILE A 161 -3.05 -4.94 3.90
CA ILE A 161 -2.71 -5.71 5.10
C ILE A 161 -1.58 -5.07 5.92
N ILE A 162 -0.55 -4.53 5.26
CA ILE A 162 0.68 -4.06 5.92
C ILE A 162 0.65 -2.58 6.28
N ASP A 163 -0.07 -1.74 5.51
CA ASP A 163 -0.03 -0.29 5.72
C ASP A 163 -1.38 0.28 6.17
N ASN A 164 -2.48 -0.11 5.50
CA ASN A 164 -3.76 0.57 5.64
C ASN A 164 -4.59 0.04 6.81
N LEU A 165 -4.77 -1.28 6.95
CA LEU A 165 -5.51 -1.85 8.07
C LEU A 165 -4.84 -1.62 9.43
N PRO A 166 -3.50 -1.69 9.57
CA PRO A 166 -2.88 -1.57 10.89
C PRO A 166 -3.17 -0.28 11.63
N ARG A 167 -3.36 0.83 10.92
CA ARG A 167 -3.67 2.12 11.54
C ARG A 167 -5.03 2.17 12.23
N LEU A 168 -5.93 1.23 11.94
CA LEU A 168 -7.21 1.08 12.65
C LEU A 168 -6.99 0.78 14.15
N TYR A 169 -5.87 0.15 14.50
CA TYR A 169 -5.47 -0.06 15.89
C TYR A 169 -5.51 1.24 16.71
N LEU A 170 -5.07 2.35 16.12
CA LEU A 170 -5.00 3.64 16.78
C LEU A 170 -6.38 4.25 17.06
N LEU A 171 -7.45 3.77 16.41
CA LEU A 171 -8.82 4.20 16.68
C LEU A 171 -9.40 3.59 17.96
N HIS A 172 -8.70 2.64 18.59
CA HIS A 172 -9.11 2.06 19.88
C HIS A 172 -8.66 2.86 21.10
N GLN A 173 -8.01 4.02 20.92
CA GLN A 173 -7.68 4.94 22.00
C GLN A 173 -8.97 5.43 22.69
N SER A 174 -8.91 5.64 24.02
CA SER A 174 -10.06 5.98 24.87
C SER A 174 -10.81 7.22 24.40
N GLU A 175 -10.08 8.21 23.90
CA GLU A 175 -10.52 9.51 23.43
C GLU A 175 -11.49 9.38 22.26
N PHE A 176 -11.29 8.39 21.39
CA PHE A 176 -12.17 8.14 20.25
C PHE A 176 -13.35 7.26 20.63
N ARG A 177 -13.20 6.37 21.63
CA ARG A 177 -14.32 5.56 22.14
C ARG A 177 -15.39 6.40 22.83
N SER A 178 -15.03 7.57 23.38
CA SER A 178 -16.01 8.50 23.95
C SER A 178 -16.84 9.27 22.92
N LEU A 179 -16.44 9.25 21.64
CA LEU A 179 -17.23 9.90 20.59
C LEU A 179 -18.46 9.05 20.25
N PRO A 180 -19.63 9.65 20.04
CA PRO A 180 -20.86 8.90 19.75
C PRO A 180 -20.79 8.16 18.41
N GLU A 181 -20.15 8.76 17.41
CA GLU A 181 -19.99 8.19 16.07
C GLU A 181 -18.74 8.76 15.39
N ILE A 182 -18.01 7.89 14.70
CA ILE A 182 -16.95 8.24 13.76
C ILE A 182 -17.25 7.56 12.43
N ARG A 183 -17.28 8.31 11.33
CA ARG A 183 -17.52 7.73 10.00
C ARG A 183 -16.22 7.45 9.25
N LEU A 184 -16.00 6.21 8.88
CA LEU A 184 -14.85 5.78 8.09
C LEU A 184 -15.10 6.01 6.60
N LEU A 185 -14.31 6.89 5.99
CA LEU A 185 -14.47 7.24 4.57
C LEU A 185 -13.95 6.12 3.65
N CYS A 186 -14.85 5.58 2.83
CA CYS A 186 -14.55 4.58 1.80
C CYS A 186 -14.82 5.18 0.41
N ALA A 187 -13.76 5.58 -0.28
CA ALA A 187 -13.83 5.95 -1.70
C ALA A 187 -14.05 4.69 -2.53
N GLY A 188 -15.30 4.42 -2.90
CA GLY A 188 -15.72 3.15 -3.50
C GLY A 188 -15.95 2.03 -2.50
N GLU A 189 -16.66 1.00 -2.95
CA GLU A 189 -17.01 -0.18 -2.13
C GLU A 189 -15.78 -0.84 -1.51
N PRO A 190 -15.84 -1.22 -0.22
CA PRO A 190 -14.88 -2.16 0.37
C PRO A 190 -14.80 -3.45 -0.45
N THR A 191 -13.59 -3.87 -0.77
CA THR A 191 -13.34 -5.20 -1.33
C THR A 191 -13.72 -6.27 -0.30
N LYS A 192 -13.96 -7.51 -0.75
CA LYS A 192 -14.24 -8.64 0.16
C LYS A 192 -13.19 -8.78 1.28
N VAL A 193 -11.92 -8.51 0.94
CA VAL A 193 -10.79 -8.52 1.91
C VAL A 193 -10.98 -7.42 2.94
N GLU A 194 -11.26 -6.20 2.51
CA GLU A 194 -11.48 -5.09 3.43
C GLU A 194 -12.71 -5.32 4.28
N THR A 195 -13.85 -5.72 3.71
CA THR A 195 -15.07 -6.03 4.47
C THR A 195 -14.80 -7.03 5.60
N PHE A 196 -14.15 -8.16 5.28
CA PHE A 196 -13.81 -9.19 6.25
C PHE A 196 -13.00 -8.66 7.44
N PHE A 197 -12.01 -7.80 7.18
CA PHE A 197 -11.16 -7.25 8.23
C PHE A 197 -11.83 -6.08 8.97
N LEU A 198 -12.54 -5.20 8.28
CA LEU A 198 -13.24 -4.07 8.89
C LEU A 198 -14.27 -4.54 9.92
N GLU A 199 -15.02 -5.61 9.62
CA GLU A 199 -15.99 -6.21 10.56
C GLU A 199 -15.35 -6.69 11.88
N LYS A 200 -14.05 -7.01 11.90
CA LYS A 200 -13.34 -7.54 13.08
C LYS A 200 -12.49 -6.50 13.80
N LEU A 201 -12.02 -5.51 13.06
CA LEU A 201 -10.99 -4.57 13.50
C LEU A 201 -11.53 -3.19 13.84
N LEU A 202 -12.73 -2.81 13.39
CA LEU A 202 -13.29 -1.51 13.73
C LEU A 202 -13.78 -1.46 15.20
N PRO A 203 -13.60 -0.33 15.89
CA PRO A 203 -14.35 -0.03 17.11
C PRO A 203 -15.85 0.07 16.84
N ASP A 204 -16.68 -0.25 17.83
CA ASP A 204 -18.15 -0.29 17.69
C ASP A 204 -18.79 1.04 17.27
N ASN A 205 -18.15 2.17 17.59
CA ASN A 205 -18.61 3.51 17.23
C ASN A 205 -18.06 4.00 15.87
N VAL A 206 -17.34 3.15 15.11
CA VAL A 206 -16.79 3.49 13.80
C VAL A 206 -17.57 2.79 12.69
N THR A 207 -18.21 3.56 11.81
CA THR A 207 -19.07 3.03 10.74
C THR A 207 -18.51 3.38 9.34
N PRO A 208 -18.31 2.40 8.45
CA PRO A 208 -17.94 2.67 7.06
C PRO A 208 -19.04 3.44 6.31
N ILE A 209 -18.64 4.48 5.56
CA ILE A 209 -19.53 5.19 4.64
C ILE A 209 -18.91 5.27 3.25
N LEU A 210 -19.76 5.13 2.23
CA LEU A 210 -19.35 5.26 0.85
C LEU A 210 -19.34 6.72 0.44
N VAL A 211 -18.28 7.13 -0.25
CA VAL A 211 -18.18 8.45 -0.85
C VAL A 211 -17.80 8.36 -2.33
N ASN A 212 -18.28 9.33 -3.11
CA ASN A 212 -18.01 9.39 -4.54
C ASN A 212 -16.50 9.60 -4.80
N GLU A 213 -15.90 8.67 -5.55
CA GLU A 213 -14.47 8.69 -5.88
C GLU A 213 -14.04 9.94 -6.67
N GLU A 214 -14.94 10.61 -7.39
CA GLU A 214 -14.58 11.78 -8.21
C GLU A 214 -14.77 13.13 -7.49
N GLU A 215 -15.19 13.11 -6.22
CA GLU A 215 -15.40 14.30 -5.38
C GLU A 215 -14.27 14.55 -4.38
N LEU A 216 -14.21 15.80 -3.91
CA LEU A 216 -13.40 16.24 -2.78
C LEU A 216 -14.32 16.51 -1.60
N PHE A 217 -13.89 16.14 -0.40
CA PHE A 217 -14.69 16.30 0.81
C PHE A 217 -13.94 17.15 1.82
N GLN A 218 -14.43 18.36 2.09
CA GLN A 218 -13.96 19.16 3.22
C GLN A 218 -14.55 18.61 4.51
N ILE A 219 -13.70 18.15 5.41
CA ILE A 219 -14.06 17.47 6.64
C ILE A 219 -13.91 18.43 7.81
N GLU A 220 -14.94 18.53 8.63
CA GLU A 220 -14.95 19.36 9.84
C GLU A 220 -13.95 18.85 10.88
N HIS A 221 -14.02 17.57 11.25
CA HIS A 221 -13.08 16.90 12.15
C HIS A 221 -12.58 15.58 11.55
N LEU A 222 -11.35 15.59 11.02
CA LEU A 222 -10.69 14.39 10.52
C LEU A 222 -9.77 13.82 11.61
N ILE A 223 -10.13 12.66 12.15
CA ILE A 223 -9.24 11.84 12.98
C ILE A 223 -8.26 11.14 12.03
N PHE A 224 -7.00 11.54 12.07
CA PHE A 224 -5.95 11.01 11.22
C PHE A 224 -5.02 10.08 12.03
N PRO A 225 -5.06 8.76 11.80
CA PRO A 225 -4.14 7.81 12.45
C PRO A 225 -2.85 7.66 11.63
N SER A 226 -1.66 7.68 12.25
CA SER A 226 -0.39 7.44 11.54
C SER A 226 -0.24 5.98 11.07
N PHE A 227 0.75 5.70 10.21
CA PHE A 227 1.08 4.33 9.81
C PHE A 227 1.95 3.63 10.87
N LEU A 228 1.75 2.32 11.05
CA LEU A 228 2.50 1.51 12.03
C LEU A 228 3.87 1.04 11.51
N SER A 229 4.10 1.08 10.20
CA SER A 229 5.36 0.71 9.56
C SER A 229 5.99 1.92 8.87
N ARG A 230 7.33 1.97 8.82
CA ARG A 230 8.03 2.87 7.90
C ARG A 230 7.84 2.39 6.46
N ARG A 231 7.96 3.32 5.51
CA ARG A 231 7.98 3.00 4.08
C ARG A 231 9.08 1.98 3.81
N TYR A 232 8.78 1.00 2.96
CA TYR A 232 9.67 -0.10 2.54
C TYR A 232 10.06 -1.12 3.62
N ALA A 233 9.71 -0.92 4.89
CA ALA A 233 10.10 -1.84 5.96
C ALA A 233 9.24 -3.11 5.95
N GLY A 234 7.92 -2.94 5.82
CA GLY A 234 6.96 -4.04 5.97
C GLY A 234 6.99 -4.68 7.35
N TYR A 235 7.44 -3.95 8.37
CA TYR A 235 7.54 -4.42 9.75
C TYR A 235 6.28 -4.01 10.52
N LEU A 236 5.59 -4.99 11.08
CA LEU A 236 4.46 -4.78 11.97
C LEU A 236 4.87 -5.11 13.41
N PRO A 237 4.58 -4.23 14.38
CA PRO A 237 5.04 -4.45 15.74
C PRO A 237 4.33 -5.63 16.43
N PRO A 238 4.99 -6.36 17.36
CA PRO A 238 4.42 -7.52 18.03
C PRO A 238 3.14 -7.22 18.81
N PHE A 239 3.02 -6.05 19.44
CA PHE A 239 1.80 -5.67 20.17
C PHE A 239 0.59 -5.57 19.21
N TYR A 240 0.80 -5.01 18.02
CA TYR A 240 -0.22 -4.92 16.99
C TYR A 240 -0.54 -6.31 16.44
N LEU A 241 0.48 -7.11 16.13
CA LEU A 241 0.29 -8.47 15.60
C LEU A 241 -0.48 -9.34 16.59
N LYS A 242 -0.19 -9.24 17.89
CA LYS A 242 -0.95 -9.93 18.93
C LYS A 242 -2.41 -9.51 18.92
N TRP A 243 -2.69 -8.20 19.00
CA TRP A 243 -4.05 -7.65 18.97
C TRP A 243 -4.81 -8.05 17.70
N PHE A 244 -4.13 -8.00 16.55
CA PHE A 244 -4.70 -8.33 15.26
C PHE A 244 -5.05 -9.82 15.19
N LEU A 245 -4.11 -10.71 15.52
CA LEU A 245 -4.30 -12.16 15.47
C LEU A 245 -5.38 -12.63 16.46
N GLU A 246 -5.49 -12.04 17.65
CA GLU A 246 -6.57 -12.34 18.60
C GLU A 246 -7.97 -12.14 17.99
N LYS A 247 -8.11 -11.19 17.06
CA LYS A 247 -9.39 -10.85 16.41
C LYS A 247 -9.68 -11.65 15.14
N VAL A 248 -8.65 -12.05 14.41
CA VAL A 248 -8.82 -12.59 13.05
C VAL A 248 -8.40 -14.06 12.90
N ALA A 249 -7.53 -14.56 13.79
CA ALA A 249 -7.07 -15.94 13.71
C ALA A 249 -8.16 -16.91 14.22
N PRO A 250 -8.09 -18.19 13.81
CA PRO A 250 -8.98 -19.22 14.35
C PRO A 250 -8.85 -19.31 15.88
N GLN A 251 -9.98 -19.37 16.59
CA GLN A 251 -10.05 -19.49 18.05
C GLN A 251 -9.77 -20.94 18.52
N ARG A 252 -8.61 -21.47 18.11
CA ARG A 252 -8.12 -22.80 18.45
C ARG A 252 -6.60 -22.84 18.32
N SER A 253 -5.97 -23.86 18.89
CA SER A 253 -4.55 -24.11 18.64
C SER A 253 -4.28 -24.43 17.16
N SER A 254 -3.16 -23.93 16.65
CA SER A 254 -2.64 -24.30 15.33
C SER A 254 -2.23 -25.78 15.33
N GLN A 255 -2.59 -26.49 14.28
CA GLN A 255 -2.22 -27.90 14.12
C GLN A 255 -0.78 -28.07 13.62
N LYS A 256 -0.19 -27.04 13.00
CA LYS A 256 1.16 -27.04 12.41
C LYS A 256 1.45 -28.29 11.57
N ASN A 257 0.49 -28.71 10.74
CA ASN A 257 0.55 -29.95 9.96
C ASN A 257 0.33 -29.72 8.45
N LYS A 258 0.20 -28.48 7.99
CA LYS A 258 0.00 -28.16 6.57
C LYS A 258 1.34 -27.80 5.91
N ARG A 259 1.76 -28.62 4.95
CA ARG A 259 2.87 -28.32 4.06
C ARG A 259 2.31 -27.77 2.75
N ILE A 260 2.54 -26.49 2.51
CA ILE A 260 1.80 -25.71 1.53
C ILE A 260 2.73 -25.28 0.40
N PHE A 261 2.33 -25.56 -0.82
CA PHE A 261 2.92 -24.99 -2.02
C PHE A 261 1.93 -24.04 -2.69
N ILE A 262 2.28 -22.76 -2.79
CA ILE A 262 1.43 -21.73 -3.40
C ILE A 262 1.73 -21.60 -4.88
N SER A 263 0.78 -22.03 -5.70
CA SER A 263 0.80 -21.85 -7.15
C SER A 263 0.32 -20.45 -7.52
N ARG A 264 0.89 -19.90 -8.60
CA ARG A 264 0.52 -18.59 -9.15
C ARG A 264 0.13 -18.63 -10.62
N VAL A 265 0.13 -19.83 -11.24
CA VAL A 265 -0.04 -20.03 -12.69
C VAL A 265 -1.33 -19.40 -13.23
N GLN A 266 -2.38 -19.36 -12.42
CA GLN A 266 -3.69 -18.85 -12.82
C GLN A 266 -3.89 -17.34 -12.61
N THR A 267 -2.88 -16.61 -12.14
CA THR A 267 -3.00 -15.16 -11.91
C THR A 267 -2.46 -14.36 -13.10
N GLN A 268 -3.16 -13.29 -13.51
CA GLN A 268 -2.74 -12.42 -14.63
C GLN A 268 -1.31 -11.85 -14.42
N ARG A 269 -0.93 -11.56 -13.16
CA ARG A 269 0.44 -11.13 -12.79
C ARG A 269 1.39 -12.30 -12.48
N GLY A 270 0.88 -13.52 -12.36
CA GLY A 270 1.63 -14.75 -12.12
C GLY A 270 2.39 -15.20 -13.35
N GLN A 271 1.90 -14.89 -14.56
CA GLN A 271 2.62 -15.16 -15.81
C GLN A 271 4.01 -14.46 -15.90
N LEU A 272 4.24 -13.41 -15.09
CA LEU A 272 5.53 -12.70 -15.05
C LEU A 272 6.46 -13.14 -13.90
N ARG A 273 5.93 -13.90 -12.92
CA ARG A 273 6.65 -14.30 -11.69
C ARG A 273 6.27 -15.72 -11.25
N CYS A 274 6.02 -16.61 -12.21
CA CYS A 274 5.73 -18.01 -11.97
C CYS A 274 7.01 -18.82 -11.90
N ILE A 275 6.91 -19.99 -11.28
CA ILE A 275 7.94 -21.03 -11.35
C ILE A 275 7.76 -21.72 -12.69
N LEU A 276 8.78 -21.64 -13.56
CA LEU A 276 8.68 -22.13 -14.94
C LEU A 276 8.47 -23.65 -15.01
N ASN A 277 9.07 -24.39 -14.08
CA ASN A 277 8.95 -25.83 -13.94
C ASN A 277 8.04 -26.22 -12.74
N GLU A 278 6.93 -25.49 -12.54
CA GLU A 278 6.03 -25.70 -11.39
C GLU A 278 5.55 -27.16 -11.26
N ASP A 279 5.22 -27.84 -12.37
CA ASP A 279 4.72 -29.22 -12.33
C ASP A 279 5.80 -30.20 -11.82
N GLU A 280 7.04 -30.07 -12.28
CA GLU A 280 8.19 -30.86 -11.81
C GLU A 280 8.47 -30.61 -10.32
N LEU A 281 8.44 -29.34 -9.91
CA LEU A 281 8.59 -28.96 -8.51
C LEU A 281 7.45 -29.56 -7.66
N CYS A 282 6.21 -29.50 -8.14
CA CYS A 282 5.04 -30.04 -7.45
C CYS A 282 5.16 -31.54 -7.24
N GLU A 283 5.56 -32.31 -8.26
CA GLU A 283 5.77 -33.76 -8.13
C GLU A 283 6.87 -34.10 -7.11
N THR A 284 7.95 -33.33 -7.10
CA THR A 284 9.02 -33.50 -6.11
C THR A 284 8.52 -33.18 -4.69
N LEU A 285 7.80 -32.07 -4.53
CA LEU A 285 7.32 -31.60 -3.22
C LEU A 285 6.23 -32.52 -2.63
N LYS A 286 5.42 -33.18 -3.45
CA LYS A 286 4.43 -34.17 -2.99
C LYS A 286 5.06 -35.28 -2.16
N GLN A 287 6.27 -35.73 -2.51
CA GLN A 287 7.02 -36.76 -1.77
C GLN A 287 7.36 -36.33 -0.33
N TYR A 288 7.41 -35.01 -0.09
CA TYR A 288 7.65 -34.40 1.23
C TYR A 288 6.35 -33.95 1.92
N GLY A 289 5.20 -34.40 1.43
CA GLY A 289 3.87 -34.12 2.01
C GLY A 289 3.29 -32.76 1.66
N PHE A 290 3.88 -32.01 0.71
CA PHE A 290 3.33 -30.72 0.30
C PHE A 290 2.09 -30.87 -0.58
N GLN A 291 1.15 -29.96 -0.38
CA GLN A 291 -0.06 -29.82 -1.18
C GLN A 291 -0.06 -28.48 -1.93
N LYS A 292 -0.46 -28.52 -3.20
CA LYS A 292 -0.55 -27.33 -4.07
C LYS A 292 -1.86 -26.59 -3.82
N TYR A 293 -1.78 -25.28 -3.63
CA TYR A 293 -2.93 -24.39 -3.44
C TYR A 293 -2.87 -23.20 -4.40
N VAL A 294 -4.03 -22.85 -4.95
CA VAL A 294 -4.29 -21.59 -5.65
C VAL A 294 -5.16 -20.74 -4.73
N LEU A 295 -4.61 -19.66 -4.18
CA LEU A 295 -5.25 -18.91 -3.11
C LEU A 295 -6.54 -18.23 -3.55
N GLU A 296 -6.63 -17.88 -4.83
CA GLU A 296 -7.80 -17.26 -5.44
C GLU A 296 -9.05 -18.16 -5.40
N HIS A 297 -8.87 -19.47 -5.19
CA HIS A 297 -9.98 -20.43 -5.06
C HIS A 297 -10.51 -20.56 -3.64
N LEU A 298 -9.83 -19.95 -2.67
CA LEU A 298 -10.17 -20.04 -1.25
C LEU A 298 -10.81 -18.72 -0.80
N SER A 299 -11.77 -18.80 0.12
CA SER A 299 -12.23 -17.66 0.90
C SER A 299 -11.11 -17.09 1.78
N ILE A 300 -11.30 -15.90 2.33
CA ILE A 300 -10.29 -15.23 3.17
C ILE A 300 -10.07 -16.04 4.46
N GLU A 301 -11.16 -16.56 5.02
CA GLU A 301 -11.20 -17.44 6.19
C GLU A 301 -10.43 -18.74 5.95
N GLU A 302 -10.66 -19.39 4.81
CA GLU A 302 -9.93 -20.60 4.42
C GLU A 302 -8.45 -20.31 4.22
N GLN A 303 -8.10 -19.17 3.60
CA GLN A 303 -6.71 -18.73 3.48
C GLN A 303 -6.07 -18.51 4.85
N ILE A 304 -6.76 -17.85 5.79
CA ILE A 304 -6.25 -17.64 7.15
C ILE A 304 -6.05 -18.97 7.86
N ALA A 305 -7.05 -19.86 7.85
CA ALA A 305 -6.96 -21.17 8.50
C ALA A 305 -5.85 -22.04 7.91
N LEU A 306 -5.67 -22.01 6.58
CA LEU A 306 -4.62 -22.72 5.88
C LEU A 306 -3.22 -22.28 6.36
N PHE A 307 -2.96 -20.97 6.37
CA PHE A 307 -1.66 -20.44 6.80
C PHE A 307 -1.47 -20.55 8.32
N TYR A 308 -2.54 -20.49 9.10
CA TYR A 308 -2.50 -20.67 10.55
C TYR A 308 -2.05 -22.09 10.93
N ASP A 309 -2.47 -23.11 10.18
CA ASP A 309 -2.05 -24.51 10.38
C ASP A 309 -0.79 -24.90 9.61
N ALA A 310 -0.14 -23.95 8.95
CA ALA A 310 1.07 -24.22 8.19
C ALA A 310 2.19 -24.76 9.09
N GLU A 311 2.89 -25.76 8.57
CA GLU A 311 4.20 -26.23 9.06
C GLU A 311 5.30 -25.63 8.19
N PHE A 312 5.09 -25.67 6.87
CA PHE A 312 5.99 -25.11 5.86
C PHE A 312 5.18 -24.48 4.74
N VAL A 313 5.69 -23.38 4.19
CA VAL A 313 5.10 -22.77 3.00
C VAL A 313 6.16 -22.44 1.98
N ILE A 314 5.95 -22.89 0.75
CA ILE A 314 6.78 -22.61 -0.42
C ILE A 314 5.92 -21.83 -1.42
N GLY A 315 6.49 -20.81 -2.05
CA GLY A 315 5.80 -20.08 -3.11
C GLY A 315 6.66 -18.97 -3.70
N ALA A 316 6.37 -18.56 -4.93
CA ALA A 316 7.11 -17.49 -5.60
C ALA A 316 6.81 -16.12 -4.97
N HIS A 317 7.87 -15.33 -4.75
CA HIS A 317 7.84 -14.04 -4.07
C HIS A 317 6.73 -13.08 -4.57
N GLY A 318 5.96 -12.51 -3.65
CA GLY A 318 4.96 -11.47 -3.93
C GLY A 318 3.94 -11.28 -2.81
N ALA A 319 2.98 -10.37 -3.03
CA ALA A 319 2.00 -9.95 -2.02
C ALA A 319 1.15 -11.09 -1.44
N GLY A 320 0.94 -12.18 -2.19
CA GLY A 320 0.21 -13.35 -1.69
C GLY A 320 0.88 -14.02 -0.49
N LEU A 321 2.20 -13.86 -0.34
CA LEU A 321 2.98 -14.43 0.75
C LEU A 321 2.88 -13.68 2.08
N ILE A 322 2.30 -12.49 2.09
CA ILE A 322 2.10 -11.72 3.34
C ILE A 322 1.32 -12.50 4.38
N LYS A 323 0.47 -13.44 3.94
CA LYS A 323 -0.27 -14.38 4.78
C LYS A 323 0.60 -15.19 5.75
N TYR A 324 1.93 -15.19 5.57
CA TYR A 324 2.86 -15.62 6.62
C TYR A 324 2.67 -14.90 7.96
N LEU A 325 2.01 -13.75 8.00
CA LEU A 325 1.62 -13.10 9.25
C LEU A 325 0.74 -14.01 10.15
N PHE A 326 -0.01 -14.95 9.56
CA PHE A 326 -0.80 -15.96 10.27
C PHE A 326 0.03 -17.18 10.67
N PHE A 327 1.27 -17.28 10.17
CA PHE A 327 2.22 -18.36 10.40
C PHE A 327 3.34 -17.88 11.33
N LEU A 328 3.24 -18.18 12.62
CA LEU A 328 4.29 -17.87 13.59
C LEU A 328 5.18 -19.12 13.84
N GLN A 329 6.22 -19.28 13.02
CA GLN A 329 7.61 -19.72 13.35
C GLN A 329 8.32 -20.41 12.16
N LYS A 330 9.53 -19.92 11.82
CA LYS A 330 10.54 -20.48 10.90
C LYS A 330 10.06 -20.71 9.44
N THR A 331 10.04 -19.64 8.65
CA THR A 331 9.90 -19.73 7.18
C THR A 331 11.28 -19.81 6.51
N ILE A 332 11.52 -20.82 5.68
CA ILE A 332 12.61 -20.80 4.69
C ILE A 332 12.06 -20.10 3.45
N ARG A 333 12.64 -18.95 3.09
CA ARG A 333 12.36 -18.25 1.82
C ARG A 333 13.37 -18.75 0.79
N VAL A 334 12.91 -19.25 -0.36
CA VAL A 334 13.73 -19.59 -1.52
C VAL A 334 13.46 -18.60 -2.63
#